data_AF-A0A969ADW1-F1
#
_entry.id   AF-A0A969ADW1-F1
#
_cell.length_a   1.000
_cell.length_b   1.000
_cell.length_c   1.000
_cell.angle_alpha   90.00
_cell.angle_beta   90.00
_cell.angle_gamma   90.00
#
_symmetry.space_group_name_H-M   'P 1'
#
loop_
_entity.id
_entity.type
_entity.pdbx_description
1 polymer ?
#
loop_
_entity_poly.entity_id
_entity_poly.type
_entity_poly.pdbx_seq_one_letter_code
_entity_poly.pdbx_strand_id
1 'polypeptide(L)'
;MLSNQEITQNTLNPRFEGFFIEMVMPDLEDRCREVVSQILGESWNYTPIGDNLTEFEITLNDDALSVKQAWDKTYELRSQPGVVDAEPLFAVPLRESRKQNWDEPAELVSNTQSKNTSIFELIFAFLDRLLDLFVSSRREAAGLDRPIFQANDVTWTLKELRVFEAWQKYFPDPNKLPGHGIIIAHPDTGYTQHPEIIDNLLLEEGYDFVDSDRDQTDPLEKSDTELINNPGHGTSTASVIISPPGAQANYANGKYVTGVAPGAKLVPLRVSYSVVLLSNRNLAKAIEYAADKGFHVISISLGAGFYNKRLRSAIVYAQKRGVIIIAASGTWIPFVVFPAAYDEVIGVSASTINRKIWIGASRGRKVDVSAPGDNIWYARTVKEKGNLIHRIDQGQGTSFSAPLVAGVAALWLSYHGWDKLASRYGAEKIPFIFNQLLRETSDTPVNWKPNRYGAGIVNAEKLLAAPLPDNINRSVIPPAFALQQHTLIESGELDTFAHMFESQQENNRDSLNLQLAQLLQTNQAELPKKLKEIGQELAFCFAVNPELYEQFTKCLTQEEKQQPQTRQFQSLRIQPSDSTNTMREILLKQGISETLNRKLMNRK
;
A
#
# COMPACT_ATOMS: atom_id res chain seq x y z
N MET A 1 38.23 2.40 28.75
CA MET A 1 36.82 2.11 29.08
C MET A 1 36.07 3.43 29.12
N LEU A 2 35.61 3.88 27.96
CA LEU A 2 34.61 4.93 27.80
C LEU A 2 33.65 4.43 26.72
N SER A 3 32.37 4.57 27.00
CA SER A 3 31.23 3.84 26.44
C SER A 3 30.92 4.16 24.98
N ASN A 4 30.64 3.11 24.20
CA ASN A 4 30.03 3.13 22.87
C ASN A 4 28.59 3.70 22.91
N GLN A 5 28.45 5.02 22.99
CA GLN A 5 27.19 5.71 22.68
C GLN A 5 27.48 6.84 21.70
N GLU A 6 27.64 6.49 20.42
CA GLU A 6 27.30 7.41 19.32
C GLU A 6 26.04 6.87 18.66
N ILE A 7 24.92 7.51 19.01
CA ILE A 7 23.59 7.29 18.45
C ILE A 7 23.64 7.70 16.97
N THR A 8 23.45 6.75 16.07
CA THR A 8 23.13 6.99 14.65
C THR A 8 21.74 7.64 14.57
N GLN A 9 21.67 8.97 14.51
CA GLN A 9 20.42 9.74 14.61
C GLN A 9 19.50 9.68 13.35
N ASN A 10 19.88 8.98 12.27
CA ASN A 10 19.19 9.05 10.97
C ASN A 10 18.61 7.73 10.41
N THR A 11 18.69 6.61 11.13
CA THR A 11 18.14 5.33 10.67
C THR A 11 16.82 5.02 11.36
N LEU A 12 15.80 4.65 10.58
CA LEU A 12 14.62 3.99 11.14
C LEU A 12 15.09 2.68 11.80
N ASN A 13 14.54 2.33 12.97
CA ASN A 13 14.90 1.11 13.71
C ASN A 13 13.88 0.02 13.39
N PRO A 14 14.17 -0.89 12.45
CA PRO A 14 13.23 -1.91 12.04
C PRO A 14 13.20 -3.01 13.10
N ARG A 15 11.99 -3.41 13.47
CA ARG A 15 11.68 -4.49 14.39
C ARG A 15 11.47 -5.77 13.62
N PHE A 16 12.17 -6.83 13.97
CA PHE A 16 11.98 -8.11 13.30
C PHE A 16 10.65 -8.76 13.75
N GLU A 17 9.83 -9.22 12.82
CA GLU A 17 8.52 -9.84 13.10
C GLU A 17 8.43 -11.32 12.71
N GLY A 18 9.34 -11.81 11.86
CA GLY A 18 9.33 -13.19 11.39
C GLY A 18 9.99 -13.37 10.02
N PHE A 19 9.76 -14.52 9.41
CA PHE A 19 10.14 -14.81 8.02
C PHE A 19 8.93 -15.20 7.20
N PHE A 20 8.94 -14.84 5.93
CA PHE A 20 8.19 -15.52 4.87
C PHE A 20 9.11 -16.57 4.24
N ILE A 21 8.62 -17.79 4.00
CA ILE A 21 9.37 -18.84 3.31
C ILE A 21 8.50 -19.44 2.22
N GLU A 22 9.06 -19.58 1.02
CA GLU A 22 8.46 -20.28 -0.11
C GLU A 22 9.26 -21.56 -0.41
N MET A 23 8.54 -22.66 -0.58
CA MET A 23 9.08 -24.00 -0.75
C MET A 23 8.58 -24.63 -2.06
N VAL A 24 9.41 -25.49 -2.67
CA VAL A 24 9.03 -26.35 -3.81
C VAL A 24 9.53 -27.77 -3.54
N MET A 25 8.64 -28.77 -3.39
CA MET A 25 8.85 -30.25 -3.26
C MET A 25 7.57 -30.94 -2.71
N PRO A 26 7.46 -32.29 -2.63
CA PRO A 26 6.44 -32.97 -1.82
C PRO A 26 6.72 -32.85 -0.30
N ASP A 27 5.71 -33.08 0.55
CA ASP A 27 5.78 -33.04 2.03
C ASP A 27 6.33 -31.71 2.62
N LEU A 28 5.85 -30.60 2.05
CA LEU A 28 6.39 -29.25 2.22
C LEU A 28 6.39 -28.74 3.67
N GLU A 29 5.38 -29.09 4.46
CA GLU A 29 5.27 -28.61 5.83
C GLU A 29 6.36 -29.23 6.73
N ASP A 30 6.53 -30.55 6.69
CA ASP A 30 7.54 -31.26 7.48
C ASP A 30 8.95 -30.82 7.08
N ARG A 31 9.19 -30.65 5.77
CA ARG A 31 10.47 -30.14 5.27
C ARG A 31 10.74 -28.69 5.69
N CYS A 32 9.72 -27.84 5.66
CA CYS A 32 9.85 -26.46 6.15
C CYS A 32 10.20 -26.45 7.64
N ARG A 33 9.54 -27.27 8.46
CA ARG A 33 9.84 -27.45 9.89
C ARG A 33 11.26 -27.95 10.12
N GLU A 34 11.73 -28.90 9.31
CA GLU A 34 13.10 -29.39 9.40
C GLU A 34 14.12 -28.29 9.09
N VAL A 35 13.93 -27.56 7.97
CA VAL A 35 14.83 -26.47 7.54
C VAL A 35 14.89 -25.35 8.58
N VAL A 36 13.74 -24.91 9.07
CA VAL A 36 13.68 -23.84 10.07
C VAL A 36 14.24 -24.30 11.40
N SER A 37 13.97 -25.53 11.85
CA SER A 37 14.54 -26.02 13.11
C SER A 37 16.06 -26.14 13.06
N GLN A 38 16.63 -26.54 11.91
CA GLN A 38 18.08 -26.59 11.69
C GLN A 38 18.74 -25.21 11.69
N ILE A 39 18.08 -24.19 11.12
CA ILE A 39 18.69 -22.86 10.91
C ILE A 39 18.35 -21.86 12.02
N LEU A 40 17.09 -21.85 12.47
CA LEU A 40 16.54 -20.89 13.42
C LEU A 40 16.31 -21.49 14.82
N GLY A 41 16.22 -22.82 14.94
CA GLY A 41 15.93 -23.55 16.18
C GLY A 41 14.49 -24.06 16.28
N GLU A 42 14.20 -24.90 17.27
CA GLU A 42 12.93 -25.64 17.39
C GLU A 42 11.73 -24.79 17.86
N SER A 43 11.98 -23.61 18.45
CA SER A 43 10.94 -22.82 19.13
C SER A 43 10.04 -21.99 18.21
N TRP A 44 10.29 -21.97 16.90
CA TRP A 44 9.56 -21.11 15.96
C TRP A 44 8.17 -21.67 15.65
N ASN A 45 7.19 -20.77 15.49
CA ASN A 45 5.85 -21.07 15.04
C ASN A 45 5.78 -21.05 13.51
N TYR A 46 4.95 -21.92 12.96
CA TYR A 46 4.79 -22.15 11.53
C TYR A 46 3.32 -21.98 11.16
N THR A 47 3.04 -21.05 10.26
CA THR A 47 1.67 -20.81 9.77
C THR A 47 1.68 -20.91 8.25
N PRO A 48 1.03 -21.93 7.66
CA PRO A 48 0.81 -21.98 6.22
C PRO A 48 0.02 -20.74 5.75
N ILE A 49 0.35 -20.25 4.57
CA ILE A 49 -0.31 -19.10 3.94
C ILE A 49 -1.29 -19.62 2.88
N GLY A 50 -2.59 -19.39 3.11
CA GLY A 50 -3.66 -19.90 2.25
C GLY A 50 -3.70 -21.44 2.20
N ASP A 51 -4.26 -21.98 1.11
CA ASP A 51 -4.41 -23.45 0.94
C ASP A 51 -3.14 -24.14 0.44
N ASN A 52 -2.26 -23.37 -0.22
CA ASN A 52 -1.09 -23.93 -0.86
C ASN A 52 0.00 -24.06 0.20
N LEU A 53 0.27 -25.29 0.63
CA LEU A 53 1.34 -25.63 1.61
C LEU A 53 2.76 -25.32 1.09
N THR A 54 2.94 -24.41 0.15
CA THR A 54 4.22 -23.94 -0.39
C THR A 54 4.72 -22.69 0.31
N GLU A 55 3.84 -21.90 0.93
CA GLU A 55 4.17 -20.60 1.49
C GLU A 55 3.90 -20.59 3.00
N PHE A 56 4.84 -20.09 3.78
CA PHE A 56 4.79 -20.14 5.24
C PHE A 56 5.20 -18.81 5.87
N GLU A 57 4.46 -18.41 6.90
CA GLU A 57 4.86 -17.37 7.85
C GLU A 57 5.47 -18.03 9.09
N ILE A 58 6.72 -17.66 9.37
CA ILE A 58 7.53 -18.21 10.46
C ILE A 58 7.74 -17.13 11.51
N THR A 59 7.31 -17.37 12.75
CA THR A 59 7.28 -16.34 13.80
C THR A 59 7.79 -16.90 15.13
N LEU A 60 8.31 -16.06 16.01
CA LEU A 60 8.68 -16.47 17.37
C LEU A 60 8.13 -15.45 18.38
N ASN A 61 8.97 -14.48 18.74
CA ASN A 61 8.63 -13.27 19.44
C ASN A 61 9.15 -12.12 18.56
N ASP A 62 8.49 -10.97 18.61
CA ASP A 62 9.02 -9.76 17.99
C ASP A 62 10.43 -9.48 18.54
N ASP A 63 11.33 -8.98 17.69
CA ASP A 63 12.75 -8.72 17.98
C ASP A 63 13.60 -9.93 18.39
N ALA A 64 13.18 -11.14 18.04
CA ALA A 64 14.01 -12.34 18.21
C ALA A 64 15.38 -12.24 17.51
N LEU A 65 15.50 -11.42 16.45
CA LEU A 65 16.73 -11.22 15.67
C LEU A 65 16.95 -9.74 15.38
N SER A 66 18.20 -9.29 15.44
CA SER A 66 18.57 -7.99 14.84
C SER A 66 18.43 -8.02 13.32
N VAL A 67 18.32 -6.84 12.69
CA VAL A 67 18.28 -6.69 11.21
C VAL A 67 19.38 -7.48 10.52
N LYS A 68 20.63 -7.37 11.02
CA LYS A 68 21.77 -8.11 10.47
C LYS A 68 21.54 -9.62 10.53
N GLN A 69 21.19 -10.13 11.71
CA GLN A 69 20.98 -11.55 11.95
C GLN A 69 19.82 -12.10 11.10
N ALA A 70 18.74 -11.33 10.96
CA ALA A 70 17.61 -11.71 10.13
C ALA A 70 18.02 -11.86 8.65
N TRP A 71 18.80 -10.92 8.09
CA TRP A 71 19.32 -11.06 6.73
C TRP A 71 20.34 -12.18 6.60
N ASP A 72 21.27 -12.36 7.53
CA ASP A 72 22.22 -13.49 7.52
C ASP A 72 21.46 -14.83 7.48
N LYS A 73 20.45 -14.99 8.35
CA LYS A 73 19.59 -16.17 8.38
C LYS A 73 18.76 -16.35 7.12
N THR A 74 18.34 -15.26 6.48
CA THR A 74 17.66 -15.30 5.18
C THR A 74 18.52 -15.98 4.12
N TYR A 75 19.81 -15.63 4.04
CA TYR A 75 20.72 -16.28 3.08
C TYR A 75 21.00 -17.74 3.44
N GLU A 76 21.09 -18.08 4.73
CA GLU A 76 21.19 -19.48 5.17
C GLU A 76 19.96 -20.29 4.74
N LEU A 77 18.75 -19.76 4.94
CA LEU A 77 17.48 -20.38 4.52
C LEU A 77 17.45 -20.62 3.02
N ARG A 78 17.75 -19.59 2.21
CA ARG A 78 17.78 -19.68 0.73
C ARG A 78 18.82 -20.67 0.19
N SER A 79 19.83 -21.03 1.00
CA SER A 79 20.82 -22.03 0.60
C SER A 79 20.33 -23.48 0.77
N GLN A 80 19.20 -23.68 1.45
CA GLN A 80 18.69 -25.02 1.72
C GLN A 80 17.95 -25.62 0.51
N PRO A 81 18.15 -26.92 0.23
CA PRO A 81 17.38 -27.62 -0.79
C PRO A 81 15.88 -27.55 -0.49
N GLY A 82 15.11 -27.14 -1.50
CA GLY A 82 13.65 -27.02 -1.45
C GLY A 82 13.14 -25.62 -1.07
N VAL A 83 13.99 -24.72 -0.58
CA VAL A 83 13.63 -23.31 -0.36
C VAL A 83 13.77 -22.56 -1.67
N VAL A 84 12.66 -22.07 -2.20
CA VAL A 84 12.64 -21.21 -3.40
C VAL A 84 13.05 -19.80 -3.01
N ASP A 85 12.51 -19.33 -1.89
CA ASP A 85 12.77 -18.00 -1.37
C ASP A 85 12.52 -17.95 0.13
N ALA A 86 13.15 -16.98 0.79
CA ALA A 86 12.87 -16.64 2.17
C ALA A 86 13.04 -15.13 2.32
N GLU A 87 12.17 -14.43 3.04
CA GLU A 87 12.30 -13.00 3.30
C GLU A 87 12.11 -12.70 4.78
N PRO A 88 12.94 -11.84 5.39
CA PRO A 88 12.68 -11.35 6.72
C PRO A 88 11.53 -10.34 6.68
N LEU A 89 10.64 -10.44 7.67
CA LEU A 89 9.52 -9.53 7.87
C LEU A 89 9.91 -8.53 8.95
N PHE A 90 9.73 -7.24 8.64
CA PHE A 90 10.04 -6.16 9.56
C PHE A 90 8.82 -5.25 9.76
N ALA A 91 8.66 -4.79 10.99
CA ALA A 91 7.93 -3.57 11.32
C ALA A 91 8.91 -2.41 11.49
N VAL A 92 8.42 -1.17 11.46
CA VAL A 92 9.24 0.00 11.83
C VAL A 92 8.55 0.75 12.98
N PRO A 93 8.68 0.31 14.23
CA PRO A 93 8.09 1.01 15.38
C PRO A 93 8.93 2.25 15.75
N LEU A 94 8.26 3.28 16.28
CA LEU A 94 8.95 4.50 16.70
C LEU A 94 9.39 4.54 18.17
N ARG A 95 8.84 3.67 19.05
CA ARG A 95 9.23 3.57 20.47
C ARG A 95 9.09 2.16 21.02
N GLU A 96 10.05 1.75 21.87
CA GLU A 96 9.85 0.62 22.79
C GLU A 96 8.66 0.95 23.71
N SER A 97 7.71 0.04 23.81
CA SER A 97 6.60 0.14 24.75
C SER A 97 7.14 0.10 26.20
N ARG A 98 7.36 1.26 26.82
CA ARG A 98 7.47 1.28 28.30
C ARG A 98 6.08 1.05 28.86
N LYS A 99 5.79 -0.19 29.26
CA LYS A 99 4.81 -0.45 30.30
C LYS A 99 5.30 0.25 31.57
N GLN A 100 4.81 1.46 31.85
CA GLN A 100 5.12 2.16 33.09
C GLN A 100 3.81 2.46 33.81
N ASN A 101 3.67 1.88 35.00
CA ASN A 101 2.49 1.89 35.85
C ASN A 101 1.94 3.32 36.05
N TRP A 102 0.63 3.46 35.90
CA TRP A 102 -0.13 4.70 36.03
C TRP A 102 -0.47 5.04 37.48
N ASP A 103 0.55 5.22 38.33
CA ASP A 103 0.36 5.78 39.67
C ASP A 103 1.45 6.83 39.93
N GLU A 104 1.27 8.05 39.43
CA GLU A 104 1.62 9.30 40.14
C GLU A 104 1.22 10.56 39.33
N PRO A 105 0.79 11.67 39.98
CA PRO A 105 0.32 12.87 39.29
C PRO A 105 1.50 13.74 38.82
N ALA A 106 1.47 14.15 37.56
CA ALA A 106 2.49 15.01 36.95
C ALA A 106 2.43 16.45 37.51
N GLU A 107 3.47 16.87 38.24
CA GLU A 107 3.77 18.28 38.50
C GLU A 107 4.40 18.93 37.26
N LEU A 108 3.87 20.09 36.86
CA LEU A 108 4.45 20.96 35.85
C LEU A 108 5.73 21.61 36.38
N VAL A 109 6.86 21.34 35.73
CA VAL A 109 8.05 22.21 35.83
C VAL A 109 8.45 22.66 34.43
N SER A 110 8.32 23.97 34.22
CA SER A 110 8.87 24.72 33.09
C SER A 110 10.39 24.84 33.24
N ASN A 111 11.16 24.42 32.23
CA ASN A 111 12.45 25.03 31.98
C ASN A 111 12.84 24.98 30.49
N THR A 112 13.20 26.16 29.98
CA THR A 112 13.62 26.43 28.60
C THR A 112 15.11 26.17 28.39
N GLN A 113 15.43 25.82 27.13
CA GLN A 113 16.75 25.74 26.47
C GLN A 113 17.62 24.48 26.69
N SER A 114 17.56 23.56 25.72
CA SER A 114 18.72 23.23 24.89
C SER A 114 18.26 22.65 23.54
N LYS A 115 18.99 22.97 22.47
CA LYS A 115 18.77 22.53 21.10
C LYS A 115 19.00 21.02 21.00
N ASN A 116 17.95 20.26 20.73
CA ASN A 116 18.03 18.93 20.14
C ASN A 116 16.97 18.86 19.05
N THR A 117 17.42 19.03 17.81
CA THR A 117 16.60 18.86 16.62
C THR A 117 16.17 17.40 16.55
N SER A 118 14.87 17.19 16.60
CA SER A 118 14.22 15.89 16.76
C SER A 118 14.17 15.15 15.42
N ILE A 119 14.27 13.81 15.44
CA ILE A 119 14.02 12.89 14.30
C ILE A 119 12.76 13.25 13.49
N PHE A 120 11.79 13.89 14.14
CA PHE A 120 10.59 14.42 13.53
C PHE A 120 10.86 15.53 12.50
N GLU A 121 11.84 16.42 12.69
CA GLU A 121 12.22 17.41 11.68
C GLU A 121 12.95 16.79 10.48
N LEU A 122 13.45 15.55 10.54
CA LEU A 122 14.12 14.87 9.42
C LEU A 122 13.17 14.04 8.56
N ILE A 123 12.17 13.38 9.17
CA ILE A 123 11.09 12.71 8.43
C ILE A 123 10.12 13.76 7.88
N PHE A 124 9.80 14.80 8.68
CA PHE A 124 9.19 16.00 8.11
C PHE A 124 10.15 16.57 7.09
N ALA A 125 11.39 16.99 7.31
CA ALA A 125 12.23 17.53 6.21
C ALA A 125 12.49 16.58 5.04
N PHE A 126 12.26 15.28 5.09
CA PHE A 126 12.21 14.42 3.92
C PHE A 126 10.90 14.62 3.15
N LEU A 127 9.76 14.58 3.84
CA LEU A 127 8.43 14.92 3.30
C LEU A 127 8.25 16.42 3.00
N ASP A 128 8.96 17.30 3.71
CA ASP A 128 8.97 18.76 3.73
C ASP A 128 10.10 19.28 2.83
N ARG A 129 11.17 18.54 2.51
CA ARG A 129 12.06 18.82 1.36
C ARG A 129 11.49 18.24 0.07
N LEU A 130 10.81 17.09 0.11
CA LEU A 130 9.93 16.65 -0.97
C LEU A 130 8.73 17.59 -1.13
N LEU A 131 8.26 18.25 -0.07
CA LEU A 131 7.33 19.35 -0.24
C LEU A 131 8.08 20.63 -0.58
N ASP A 132 9.30 20.95 -0.11
CA ASP A 132 9.97 22.24 -0.30
C ASP A 132 10.61 22.42 -1.68
N LEU A 133 11.14 21.34 -2.27
CA LEU A 133 11.44 21.28 -3.71
C LEU A 133 10.17 21.47 -4.56
N PHE A 134 9.00 21.23 -3.98
CA PHE A 134 7.69 21.45 -4.58
C PHE A 134 6.94 22.68 -3.99
N VAL A 135 7.43 23.38 -2.95
CA VAL A 135 6.82 24.56 -2.27
C VAL A 135 7.23 25.84 -2.99
N SER A 136 8.21 25.78 -3.89
CA SER A 136 8.28 26.70 -5.02
C SER A 136 6.93 26.76 -5.77
N SER A 137 6.16 25.65 -5.82
CA SER A 137 4.77 25.65 -6.30
C SER A 137 3.72 26.03 -5.24
N ARG A 138 4.00 25.98 -3.94
CA ARG A 138 3.11 26.56 -2.90
C ARG A 138 3.21 28.09 -2.88
N ARG A 139 4.37 28.70 -3.17
CA ARG A 139 4.48 30.16 -3.28
C ARG A 139 3.91 30.72 -4.60
N GLU A 140 3.88 29.92 -5.67
CA GLU A 140 3.13 30.28 -6.89
C GLU A 140 1.62 29.93 -6.82
N ALA A 141 1.23 28.88 -6.09
CA ALA A 141 -0.18 28.53 -5.87
C ALA A 141 -0.88 29.43 -4.84
N ALA A 142 -0.16 29.98 -3.87
CA ALA A 142 -0.69 30.99 -2.94
C ALA A 142 -0.85 32.38 -3.60
N GLY A 143 -0.33 32.58 -4.81
CA GLY A 143 -0.47 33.81 -5.60
C GLY A 143 -1.56 33.73 -6.68
N LEU A 144 -2.28 32.62 -6.80
CA LEU A 144 -3.44 32.52 -7.65
C LEU A 144 -4.68 32.46 -6.76
N ASP A 145 -5.43 33.57 -6.72
CA ASP A 145 -6.85 33.58 -6.35
C ASP A 145 -7.60 32.59 -7.26
N ARG A 146 -7.52 31.30 -6.93
CA ARG A 146 -8.41 30.28 -7.48
C ARG A 146 -9.57 30.16 -6.51
N PRO A 147 -10.83 30.28 -6.98
CA PRO A 147 -11.95 29.98 -6.12
C PRO A 147 -11.75 28.56 -5.59
N ILE A 148 -11.69 28.43 -4.26
CA ILE A 148 -11.87 27.14 -3.59
C ILE A 148 -13.30 26.74 -3.95
N PHE A 149 -13.46 25.97 -5.03
CA PHE A 149 -14.74 25.36 -5.34
C PHE A 149 -14.98 24.28 -4.29
N GLN A 150 -15.49 24.67 -3.12
CA GLN A 150 -16.19 23.73 -2.26
C GLN A 150 -17.29 23.13 -3.12
N ALA A 151 -17.24 21.82 -3.32
CA ALA A 151 -18.35 21.12 -3.96
C ALA A 151 -19.54 21.20 -3.01
N ASN A 152 -20.38 22.24 -3.10
CA ASN A 152 -21.55 22.40 -2.23
C ASN A 152 -22.58 21.28 -2.41
N ASP A 153 -22.56 20.67 -3.60
CA ASP A 153 -23.35 19.51 -3.97
C ASP A 153 -22.74 18.23 -3.37
N VAL A 154 -23.42 17.64 -2.38
CA VAL A 154 -22.99 16.40 -1.73
C VAL A 154 -23.01 15.19 -2.65
N THR A 155 -23.68 15.29 -3.81
CA THR A 155 -23.87 14.18 -4.74
C THR A 155 -22.91 14.22 -5.93
N TRP A 156 -21.99 15.18 -5.98
CA TRP A 156 -21.15 15.42 -7.16
C TRP A 156 -20.29 14.19 -7.54
N THR A 157 -19.79 13.44 -6.56
CA THR A 157 -18.97 12.24 -6.78
C THR A 157 -19.77 11.16 -7.50
N LEU A 158 -21.01 10.93 -7.07
CA LEU A 158 -21.92 9.98 -7.69
C LEU A 158 -22.30 10.40 -9.11
N LYS A 159 -22.50 11.70 -9.36
CA LYS A 159 -22.77 12.25 -10.70
C LYS A 159 -21.58 12.08 -11.65
N GLU A 160 -20.38 12.36 -11.15
CA GLU A 160 -19.12 12.25 -11.90
C GLU A 160 -18.85 10.80 -12.32
N LEU A 161 -19.12 9.85 -11.41
CA LEU A 161 -19.00 8.40 -11.67
C LEU A 161 -20.19 7.80 -12.43
N ARG A 162 -21.21 8.60 -12.78
CA ARG A 162 -22.46 8.17 -13.45
C ARG A 162 -23.24 7.10 -12.67
N VAL A 163 -23.18 7.17 -11.34
CA VAL A 163 -23.78 6.17 -10.44
C VAL A 163 -25.31 6.24 -10.45
N PHE A 164 -25.89 7.44 -10.54
CA PHE A 164 -27.35 7.58 -10.58
C PHE A 164 -27.94 7.01 -11.88
N GLU A 165 -27.30 7.24 -13.01
CA GLU A 165 -27.67 6.65 -14.29
C GLU A 165 -27.57 5.11 -14.24
N ALA A 166 -26.51 4.58 -13.62
CA ALA A 166 -26.35 3.15 -13.38
C ALA A 166 -27.47 2.57 -12.50
N TRP A 167 -27.79 3.22 -11.38
CA TRP A 167 -28.87 2.80 -10.48
C TRP A 167 -30.20 2.75 -11.20
N GLN A 168 -30.56 3.83 -11.90
CA GLN A 168 -31.84 3.94 -12.60
C GLN A 168 -32.01 2.85 -13.68
N LYS A 169 -30.93 2.53 -14.42
CA LYS A 169 -30.99 1.63 -15.56
C LYS A 169 -30.86 0.16 -15.19
N TYR A 170 -30.02 -0.18 -14.21
CA TYR A 170 -29.64 -1.56 -13.92
C TYR A 170 -30.15 -2.08 -12.57
N PHE A 171 -30.68 -1.21 -11.70
CA PHE A 171 -31.23 -1.56 -10.39
C PHE A 171 -32.65 -0.98 -10.18
N PRO A 172 -33.64 -1.35 -11.01
CA PRO A 172 -34.98 -0.77 -10.95
C PRO A 172 -35.86 -1.30 -9.80
N ASP A 173 -35.43 -2.35 -9.08
CA ASP A 173 -36.21 -2.93 -7.98
C ASP A 173 -36.13 -2.05 -6.72
N PRO A 174 -37.22 -1.39 -6.31
CA PRO A 174 -37.21 -0.50 -5.15
C PRO A 174 -36.98 -1.23 -3.81
N ASN A 175 -37.14 -2.57 -3.78
CA ASN A 175 -36.91 -3.38 -2.57
C ASN A 175 -35.46 -3.86 -2.44
N LYS A 176 -34.62 -3.63 -3.46
CA LYS A 176 -33.22 -4.03 -3.47
C LYS A 176 -32.36 -2.84 -3.82
N LEU A 177 -31.76 -2.24 -2.79
CA LEU A 177 -30.81 -1.16 -3.00
C LEU A 177 -29.62 -1.62 -3.86
N PRO A 178 -29.05 -0.74 -4.71
CA PRO A 178 -27.92 -1.07 -5.56
C PRO A 178 -26.73 -1.63 -4.78
N GLY A 179 -26.16 -2.75 -5.25
CA GLY A 179 -25.10 -3.48 -4.55
C GLY A 179 -25.60 -4.59 -3.61
N HIS A 180 -26.90 -4.80 -3.51
CA HIS A 180 -27.49 -5.88 -2.71
C HIS A 180 -26.88 -7.25 -3.01
N GLY A 181 -26.66 -8.03 -1.94
CA GLY A 181 -26.07 -9.38 -2.00
C GLY A 181 -24.55 -9.41 -2.05
N ILE A 182 -23.89 -8.24 -2.13
CA ILE A 182 -22.43 -8.15 -2.11
C ILE A 182 -21.91 -7.79 -0.73
N ILE A 183 -20.88 -8.51 -0.32
CA ILE A 183 -20.14 -8.32 0.93
C ILE A 183 -18.75 -7.77 0.62
N ILE A 184 -18.42 -6.63 1.22
CA ILE A 184 -17.17 -5.89 1.05
C ILE A 184 -16.36 -5.99 2.34
N ALA A 185 -15.20 -6.62 2.31
CA ALA A 185 -14.24 -6.54 3.41
C ALA A 185 -13.52 -5.18 3.38
N HIS A 186 -13.35 -4.58 4.55
CA HIS A 186 -12.76 -3.25 4.64
C HIS A 186 -11.69 -3.23 5.76
N PRO A 187 -10.45 -3.63 5.43
CA PRO A 187 -9.29 -3.43 6.32
C PRO A 187 -8.94 -1.94 6.41
N ASP A 188 -9.13 -1.35 7.60
CA ASP A 188 -8.88 0.07 7.87
C ASP A 188 -8.56 0.29 9.38
N THR A 189 -8.70 1.52 9.89
CA THR A 189 -8.31 1.91 11.25
C THR A 189 -9.28 1.49 12.36
N GLY A 190 -10.39 0.87 11.98
CA GLY A 190 -11.53 0.60 12.84
C GLY A 190 -12.75 1.45 12.50
N TYR A 191 -13.83 1.21 13.23
CA TYR A 191 -15.15 1.75 12.88
C TYR A 191 -15.88 2.33 14.08
N THR A 192 -16.63 3.38 13.83
CA THR A 192 -17.52 3.98 14.83
C THR A 192 -18.96 3.61 14.52
N GLN A 193 -19.82 3.60 15.55
CA GLN A 193 -21.26 3.44 15.40
C GLN A 193 -21.89 4.74 14.86
N HIS A 194 -21.55 5.09 13.61
CA HIS A 194 -22.04 6.30 12.96
C HIS A 194 -23.38 6.03 12.22
N PRO A 195 -24.41 6.88 12.37
CA PRO A 195 -25.73 6.66 11.76
C PRO A 195 -25.71 6.39 10.24
N GLU A 196 -24.83 7.09 9.52
CA GLU A 196 -24.69 6.92 8.06
C GLU A 196 -24.24 5.52 7.61
N ILE A 197 -23.61 4.69 8.46
CA ILE A 197 -23.06 3.39 8.00
C ILE A 197 -23.55 2.19 8.80
N ILE A 198 -24.02 2.40 10.03
CA ILE A 198 -24.20 1.33 11.03
C ILE A 198 -25.11 0.20 10.55
N ASP A 199 -26.20 0.51 9.86
CA ASP A 199 -27.16 -0.48 9.36
C ASP A 199 -26.61 -1.37 8.23
N ASN A 200 -25.50 -0.95 7.61
CA ASN A 200 -24.83 -1.67 6.54
C ASN A 200 -23.50 -2.31 6.97
N LEU A 201 -23.12 -2.20 8.24
CA LEU A 201 -22.02 -2.96 8.82
C LEU A 201 -22.47 -4.37 9.21
N LEU A 202 -21.67 -5.38 8.86
CA LEU A 202 -21.80 -6.76 9.37
C LEU A 202 -20.81 -6.97 10.51
N LEU A 203 -21.19 -6.50 11.70
CA LEU A 203 -20.33 -6.52 12.89
C LEU A 203 -20.02 -7.95 13.35
N GLU A 204 -20.94 -8.90 13.11
CA GLU A 204 -20.81 -10.31 13.41
C GLU A 204 -19.81 -11.06 12.51
N GLU A 205 -19.31 -10.43 11.45
CA GLU A 205 -18.21 -10.96 10.65
C GLU A 205 -16.94 -10.11 10.80
N GLY A 206 -17.01 -9.00 11.54
CA GLY A 206 -15.89 -8.12 11.80
C GLY A 206 -14.82 -8.72 12.72
N TYR A 207 -13.61 -8.18 12.63
CA TYR A 207 -12.46 -8.63 13.41
C TYR A 207 -11.45 -7.50 13.61
N ASP A 208 -10.77 -7.51 14.75
CA ASP A 208 -9.64 -6.64 15.03
C ASP A 208 -8.32 -7.43 15.03
N PHE A 209 -7.49 -7.17 14.03
CA PHE A 209 -6.17 -7.78 13.87
C PHE A 209 -5.09 -7.07 14.68
N VAL A 210 -5.36 -5.87 15.20
CA VAL A 210 -4.44 -5.15 16.10
C VAL A 210 -4.46 -5.81 17.47
N ASP A 211 -5.64 -5.92 18.07
CA ASP A 211 -5.82 -6.45 19.42
C ASP A 211 -6.19 -7.95 19.43
N SER A 212 -6.37 -8.55 18.24
CA SER A 212 -6.68 -9.97 18.03
C SER A 212 -7.98 -10.41 18.68
N ASP A 213 -9.03 -9.59 18.56
CA ASP A 213 -10.37 -9.89 19.06
C ASP A 213 -11.46 -9.52 18.04
N ARG A 214 -12.71 -9.44 18.49
CA ARG A 214 -13.88 -9.15 17.62
C ARG A 214 -14.39 -7.71 17.77
N ASP A 215 -13.69 -6.88 18.54
CA ASP A 215 -14.01 -5.46 18.71
C ASP A 215 -13.25 -4.60 17.69
N GLN A 216 -13.86 -4.45 16.53
CA GLN A 216 -13.40 -3.60 15.42
C GLN A 216 -13.50 -2.09 15.70
N THR A 217 -13.93 -1.68 16.89
CA THR A 217 -14.25 -0.28 17.19
C THR A 217 -13.00 0.58 17.08
N ASP A 218 -13.11 1.71 16.36
CA ASP A 218 -12.07 2.73 16.40
C ASP A 218 -12.21 3.52 17.73
N PRO A 219 -11.21 3.46 18.63
CA PRO A 219 -11.28 4.18 19.89
C PRO A 219 -11.23 5.71 19.71
N LEU A 220 -10.96 6.18 18.48
CA LEU A 220 -10.69 7.57 18.12
C LEU A 220 -9.49 8.16 18.88
N GLU A 221 -8.54 7.28 19.19
CA GLU A 221 -7.33 7.59 19.96
C GLU A 221 -6.09 7.42 19.10
N LYS A 222 -4.98 7.99 19.56
CA LYS A 222 -3.68 7.87 18.89
C LYS A 222 -2.88 6.77 19.57
N SER A 223 -2.24 5.94 18.77
CA SER A 223 -1.19 5.04 19.24
C SER A 223 0.16 5.75 19.25
N ASP A 224 0.94 5.52 20.30
CA ASP A 224 2.35 5.92 20.40
C ASP A 224 3.28 5.05 19.55
N THR A 225 2.77 3.95 18.97
CA THR A 225 3.55 3.04 18.12
C THR A 225 3.54 3.45 16.64
N GLU A 226 2.67 4.37 16.24
CA GLU A 226 2.51 4.81 14.84
C GLU A 226 3.05 6.22 14.62
N LEU A 227 3.64 6.47 13.44
CA LEU A 227 4.12 7.80 13.03
C LEU A 227 2.98 8.78 12.80
N ILE A 228 1.94 8.28 12.14
CA ILE A 228 0.76 9.04 11.73
C ILE A 228 -0.43 8.24 12.25
N ASN A 229 -1.40 8.93 12.83
CA ASN A 229 -2.61 8.30 13.32
C ASN A 229 -3.80 8.90 12.56
N ASN A 230 -4.75 8.04 12.19
CA ASN A 230 -5.89 8.42 11.38
C ASN A 230 -7.21 7.98 12.03
N PRO A 231 -7.52 8.44 13.27
CA PRO A 231 -8.73 8.05 13.97
C PRO A 231 -9.99 8.42 13.17
N GLY A 232 -10.90 7.45 13.04
CA GLY A 232 -12.16 7.54 12.32
C GLY A 232 -12.02 7.40 10.80
N HIS A 233 -10.85 7.04 10.29
CA HIS A 233 -10.62 6.90 8.85
C HIS A 233 -11.47 5.78 8.25
N GLY A 234 -11.54 4.60 8.87
CA GLY A 234 -12.39 3.49 8.38
C GLY A 234 -13.88 3.84 8.29
N THR A 235 -14.40 4.62 9.24
CA THR A 235 -15.78 5.16 9.16
C THR A 235 -15.94 6.12 7.99
N SER A 236 -14.95 6.99 7.79
CA SER A 236 -14.94 8.00 6.73
C SER A 236 -14.94 7.36 5.34
N THR A 237 -14.06 6.39 5.12
CA THR A 237 -13.93 5.67 3.85
C THR A 237 -15.11 4.73 3.60
N ALA A 238 -15.67 4.08 4.64
CA ALA A 238 -16.87 3.25 4.49
C ALA A 238 -18.10 4.04 4.03
N SER A 239 -18.25 5.29 4.50
CA SER A 239 -19.42 6.12 4.18
C SER A 239 -19.62 6.36 2.68
N VAL A 240 -18.53 6.52 1.93
CA VAL A 240 -18.63 6.71 0.47
C VAL A 240 -18.93 5.42 -0.29
N ILE A 241 -18.89 4.25 0.39
CA ILE A 241 -19.27 2.95 -0.16
C ILE A 241 -20.74 2.65 0.12
N ILE A 242 -21.13 2.67 1.39
CA ILE A 242 -22.37 2.02 1.88
C ILE A 242 -23.38 2.94 2.54
N SER A 243 -23.15 4.26 2.61
CA SER A 243 -24.15 5.16 3.18
C SER A 243 -25.49 5.06 2.44
N PRO A 244 -26.63 4.84 3.12
CA PRO A 244 -27.93 4.82 2.47
C PRO A 244 -28.25 6.15 1.77
N PRO A 245 -29.17 6.17 0.78
CA PRO A 245 -29.60 7.40 0.15
C PRO A 245 -30.26 8.37 1.15
N GLY A 246 -29.82 9.63 1.13
CA GLY A 246 -30.36 10.69 1.99
C GLY A 246 -29.74 10.74 3.39
N ALA A 247 -30.21 11.69 4.21
CA ALA A 247 -29.68 11.91 5.55
C ALA A 247 -30.12 10.83 6.54
N GLN A 248 -29.18 10.21 7.24
CA GLN A 248 -29.46 9.23 8.29
C GLN A 248 -29.54 9.86 9.70
N ALA A 249 -29.14 11.13 9.83
CA ALA A 249 -29.32 11.93 11.04
C ALA A 249 -29.39 13.43 10.72
N ASN A 250 -29.70 14.23 11.75
CA ASN A 250 -29.71 15.69 11.66
C ASN A 250 -28.31 16.26 11.95
N TYR A 251 -27.50 16.44 10.90
CA TYR A 251 -26.18 17.04 11.01
C TYR A 251 -26.23 18.58 11.05
N ALA A 252 -25.30 19.19 11.79
CA ALA A 252 -25.28 20.64 12.01
C ALA A 252 -25.20 21.48 10.72
N ASN A 253 -24.60 20.95 9.66
CA ASN A 253 -24.49 21.61 8.36
C ASN A 253 -25.61 21.25 7.37
N GLY A 254 -26.58 20.42 7.78
CA GLY A 254 -27.67 19.92 6.95
C GLY A 254 -27.22 19.07 5.75
N LYS A 255 -25.97 18.59 5.75
CA LYS A 255 -25.41 17.73 4.70
C LYS A 255 -25.60 16.26 5.07
N TYR A 256 -25.40 15.38 4.10
CA TYR A 256 -25.44 13.92 4.22
C TYR A 256 -24.47 13.30 3.23
N VAL A 257 -24.27 11.99 3.31
CA VAL A 257 -23.47 11.23 2.35
C VAL A 257 -24.35 10.12 1.77
N THR A 258 -24.08 9.75 0.54
CA THR A 258 -24.70 8.57 -0.07
C THR A 258 -23.58 7.77 -0.71
N GLY A 259 -23.52 6.50 -0.35
CA GLY A 259 -22.52 5.57 -0.85
C GLY A 259 -22.83 5.14 -2.29
N VAL A 260 -21.81 4.63 -2.98
CA VAL A 260 -21.96 4.11 -4.35
C VAL A 260 -22.80 2.82 -4.40
N ALA A 261 -22.71 1.98 -3.37
CA ALA A 261 -23.38 0.68 -3.27
C ALA A 261 -24.14 0.56 -1.92
N PRO A 262 -25.21 1.33 -1.70
CA PRO A 262 -25.92 1.40 -0.42
C PRO A 262 -26.66 0.12 -0.03
N GLY A 263 -26.83 -0.84 -0.96
CA GLY A 263 -27.36 -2.17 -0.68
C GLY A 263 -26.31 -3.20 -0.32
N ALA A 264 -25.02 -2.90 -0.53
CA ALA A 264 -23.94 -3.78 -0.14
C ALA A 264 -23.77 -3.78 1.38
N LYS A 265 -23.20 -4.87 1.89
CA LYS A 265 -22.83 -5.00 3.29
C LYS A 265 -21.32 -4.91 3.44
N LEU A 266 -20.86 -4.25 4.50
CA LEU A 266 -19.45 -4.02 4.75
C LEU A 266 -19.00 -4.74 6.02
N VAL A 267 -17.92 -5.51 5.93
CA VAL A 267 -17.31 -6.20 7.05
C VAL A 267 -16.14 -5.37 7.56
N PRO A 268 -16.23 -4.82 8.77
CA PRO A 268 -15.18 -4.01 9.36
C PRO A 268 -14.01 -4.87 9.84
N LEU A 269 -12.82 -4.64 9.27
CA LEU A 269 -11.58 -5.29 9.68
C LEU A 269 -10.60 -4.21 10.18
N ARG A 270 -10.30 -4.19 11.48
CA ARG A 270 -9.34 -3.22 12.04
C ARG A 270 -7.93 -3.80 11.93
N VAL A 271 -7.00 -3.08 11.28
CA VAL A 271 -5.64 -3.61 11.00
C VAL A 271 -4.49 -2.71 11.44
N SER A 272 -4.74 -1.42 11.68
CA SER A 272 -3.74 -0.44 12.15
C SER A 272 -4.42 0.76 12.80
N TYR A 273 -3.68 1.64 13.47
CA TYR A 273 -4.15 3.00 13.83
C TYR A 273 -3.84 4.04 12.74
N SER A 274 -3.08 3.64 11.71
CA SER A 274 -2.49 4.49 10.67
C SER A 274 -2.87 4.01 9.28
N VAL A 275 -2.98 4.94 8.34
CA VAL A 275 -3.06 4.60 6.90
C VAL A 275 -1.68 4.34 6.29
N VAL A 276 -0.61 4.72 6.97
CA VAL A 276 0.76 4.41 6.60
C VAL A 276 1.17 3.15 7.35
N LEU A 277 1.30 2.05 6.62
CA LEU A 277 1.62 0.75 7.17
C LEU A 277 3.12 0.59 7.40
N LEU A 278 3.48 0.45 8.67
CA LEU A 278 4.83 0.14 9.09
C LEU A 278 5.02 -1.37 9.35
N SER A 279 3.92 -2.13 9.47
CA SER A 279 3.87 -3.60 9.35
C SER A 279 2.75 -3.97 8.38
N ASN A 280 2.97 -5.02 7.57
CA ASN A 280 1.99 -5.51 6.60
C ASN A 280 1.27 -6.78 7.06
N ARG A 281 1.63 -7.34 8.22
CA ARG A 281 1.13 -8.66 8.66
C ARG A 281 -0.37 -8.66 8.94
N ASN A 282 -0.86 -7.65 9.64
CA ASN A 282 -2.29 -7.53 9.96
C ASN A 282 -3.14 -7.37 8.70
N LEU A 283 -2.68 -6.56 7.74
CA LEU A 283 -3.36 -6.42 6.46
C LEU A 283 -3.38 -7.75 5.69
N ALA A 284 -2.27 -8.48 5.65
CA ALA A 284 -2.18 -9.77 4.96
C ALA A 284 -3.15 -10.80 5.56
N LYS A 285 -3.21 -10.90 6.89
CA LYS A 285 -4.18 -11.76 7.61
C LYS A 285 -5.63 -11.34 7.38
N ALA A 286 -5.92 -10.04 7.32
CA ALA A 286 -7.26 -9.55 7.02
C ALA A 286 -7.71 -9.90 5.59
N ILE A 287 -6.78 -9.88 4.63
CA ILE A 287 -7.04 -10.30 3.24
C ILE A 287 -7.33 -11.80 3.16
N GLU A 288 -6.55 -12.63 3.86
CA GLU A 288 -6.79 -14.08 3.98
C GLU A 288 -8.13 -14.37 4.62
N TYR A 289 -8.43 -13.73 5.75
CA TYR A 289 -9.72 -13.85 6.44
C TYR A 289 -10.90 -13.55 5.51
N ALA A 290 -10.81 -12.45 4.74
CA ALA A 290 -11.84 -12.07 3.79
C ALA A 290 -12.01 -13.12 2.67
N ALA A 291 -10.90 -13.70 2.19
CA ALA A 291 -10.91 -14.74 1.18
C ALA A 291 -11.51 -16.05 1.71
N ASP A 292 -11.17 -16.46 2.92
CA ASP A 292 -11.69 -17.66 3.59
C ASP A 292 -13.19 -17.57 3.83
N LYS A 293 -13.66 -16.36 4.17
CA LYS A 293 -15.08 -16.07 4.37
C LYS A 293 -15.88 -15.94 3.07
N GLY A 294 -15.21 -15.97 1.91
CA GLY A 294 -15.87 -15.81 0.61
C GLY A 294 -16.44 -14.42 0.39
N PHE A 295 -15.81 -13.38 0.95
CA PHE A 295 -16.20 -12.00 0.64
C PHE A 295 -15.83 -11.65 -0.79
N HIS A 296 -16.52 -10.67 -1.37
CA HIS A 296 -16.47 -10.46 -2.82
C HIS A 296 -15.49 -9.37 -3.24
N VAL A 297 -15.35 -8.35 -2.40
CA VAL A 297 -14.52 -7.16 -2.67
C VAL A 297 -13.73 -6.82 -1.41
N ILE A 298 -12.47 -6.42 -1.57
CA ILE A 298 -11.65 -5.82 -0.51
C ILE A 298 -11.30 -4.40 -0.93
N SER A 299 -11.64 -3.42 -0.09
CA SER A 299 -11.25 -2.02 -0.25
C SER A 299 -10.12 -1.68 0.71
N ILE A 300 -8.99 -1.19 0.22
CA ILE A 300 -7.79 -0.91 1.03
C ILE A 300 -7.39 0.56 0.85
N SER A 301 -7.63 1.37 1.88
CA SER A 301 -7.24 2.78 1.91
C SER A 301 -6.00 3.03 2.78
N LEU A 302 -5.11 2.04 2.81
CA LEU A 302 -3.85 2.00 3.57
C LEU A 302 -2.71 1.65 2.62
N GLY A 303 -1.47 1.99 2.98
CA GLY A 303 -0.34 1.52 2.20
C GLY A 303 1.03 1.63 2.85
N ALA A 304 1.95 0.84 2.31
CA ALA A 304 3.36 0.80 2.64
C ALA A 304 4.20 1.29 1.47
N GLY A 305 5.38 1.85 1.76
CA GLY A 305 6.30 2.33 0.74
C GLY A 305 6.99 1.22 -0.06
N PHE A 306 6.92 -0.04 0.39
CA PHE A 306 7.77 -1.11 -0.11
C PHE A 306 7.00 -2.40 -0.38
N TYR A 307 7.53 -3.14 -1.36
CA TYR A 307 7.06 -4.47 -1.68
C TYR A 307 7.21 -5.40 -0.47
N ASN A 308 6.26 -6.30 -0.29
CA ASN A 308 6.24 -7.30 0.77
C ASN A 308 5.64 -8.61 0.25
N LYS A 309 6.45 -9.67 0.17
CA LYS A 309 6.01 -10.95 -0.43
C LYS A 309 4.91 -11.64 0.36
N ARG A 310 4.94 -11.54 1.69
CA ARG A 310 3.89 -12.04 2.59
C ARG A 310 2.52 -11.41 2.27
N LEU A 311 2.48 -10.10 2.06
CA LEU A 311 1.27 -9.37 1.67
C LEU A 311 0.81 -9.74 0.27
N ARG A 312 1.72 -9.82 -0.70
CA ARG A 312 1.37 -10.24 -2.07
C ARG A 312 0.81 -11.66 -2.12
N SER A 313 1.35 -12.57 -1.31
CA SER A 313 0.86 -13.96 -1.22
C SER A 313 -0.61 -14.00 -0.77
N ALA A 314 -0.97 -13.21 0.26
CA ALA A 314 -2.36 -13.06 0.69
C ALA A 314 -3.27 -12.48 -0.42
N ILE A 315 -2.78 -11.49 -1.16
CA ILE A 315 -3.49 -10.88 -2.29
C ILE A 315 -3.74 -11.90 -3.40
N VAL A 316 -2.72 -12.67 -3.80
CA VAL A 316 -2.83 -13.72 -4.81
C VAL A 316 -3.80 -14.81 -4.33
N TYR A 317 -3.74 -15.19 -3.06
CA TYR A 317 -4.66 -16.14 -2.45
C TYR A 317 -6.11 -15.69 -2.55
N ALA A 318 -6.41 -14.45 -2.15
CA ALA A 318 -7.74 -13.86 -2.28
C ALA A 318 -8.20 -13.74 -3.74
N GLN A 319 -7.32 -13.32 -4.64
CA GLN A 319 -7.65 -13.18 -6.05
C GLN A 319 -8.00 -14.52 -6.72
N LYS A 320 -7.29 -15.61 -6.38
CA LYS A 320 -7.60 -16.98 -6.84
C LYS A 320 -9.00 -17.45 -6.42
N ARG A 321 -9.60 -16.82 -5.40
CA ARG A 321 -10.97 -17.07 -4.94
C ARG A 321 -11.99 -16.11 -5.53
N GLY A 322 -11.57 -15.27 -6.47
CA GLY A 322 -12.43 -14.31 -7.15
C GLY A 322 -12.73 -13.05 -6.36
N VAL A 323 -11.93 -12.76 -5.34
CA VAL A 323 -12.04 -11.52 -4.56
C VAL A 323 -11.43 -10.37 -5.37
N ILE A 324 -12.20 -9.30 -5.58
CA ILE A 324 -11.72 -8.07 -6.24
C ILE A 324 -11.01 -7.20 -5.20
N ILE A 325 -9.74 -6.87 -5.41
CA ILE A 325 -8.95 -6.08 -4.45
C ILE A 325 -8.65 -4.71 -5.07
N ILE A 326 -9.02 -3.65 -4.36
CA ILE A 326 -8.90 -2.27 -4.80
C ILE A 326 -8.15 -1.48 -3.74
N ALA A 327 -7.13 -0.71 -4.14
CA ALA A 327 -6.30 0.02 -3.18
C ALA A 327 -5.99 1.46 -3.62
N ALA A 328 -5.86 2.35 -2.64
CA ALA A 328 -5.49 3.74 -2.85
C ALA A 328 -4.04 3.86 -3.33
N SER A 329 -3.78 4.67 -4.36
CA SER A 329 -2.44 4.79 -4.94
C SER A 329 -1.42 5.51 -4.05
N GLY A 330 -1.86 6.20 -3.00
CA GLY A 330 -1.02 7.03 -2.13
C GLY A 330 -1.35 8.52 -2.25
N THR A 331 -0.94 9.29 -1.24
CA THR A 331 -1.26 10.71 -1.09
C THR A 331 0.00 11.48 -0.68
N TRP A 332 0.41 12.47 -1.47
CA TRP A 332 1.65 13.25 -1.35
C TRP A 332 2.95 12.42 -1.45
N ILE A 333 2.86 11.23 -2.05
CA ILE A 333 4.00 10.34 -2.30
C ILE A 333 4.23 10.25 -3.81
N PRO A 334 5.49 10.30 -4.30
CA PRO A 334 5.75 10.51 -5.72
C PRO A 334 5.73 9.21 -6.55
N PHE A 335 5.43 8.07 -5.92
CA PHE A 335 5.22 6.75 -6.54
C PHE A 335 3.94 6.12 -5.97
N VAL A 336 3.43 5.08 -6.64
CA VAL A 336 2.24 4.33 -6.19
C VAL A 336 2.60 3.43 -5.00
N VAL A 337 1.90 3.52 -3.87
CA VAL A 337 2.22 2.70 -2.68
C VAL A 337 1.71 1.26 -2.81
N PHE A 338 2.25 0.34 -2.00
CA PHE A 338 1.70 -1.01 -1.87
C PHE A 338 0.53 -1.01 -0.88
N PRO A 339 -0.58 -1.74 -1.11
CA PRO A 339 -0.70 -2.79 -2.12
C PRO A 339 -1.13 -2.34 -3.52
N ALA A 340 -1.46 -1.06 -3.76
CA ALA A 340 -1.90 -0.59 -5.07
C ALA A 340 -0.87 -0.79 -6.20
N ALA A 341 0.41 -0.96 -5.86
CA ALA A 341 1.47 -1.24 -6.83
C ALA A 341 1.61 -2.71 -7.26
N TYR A 342 0.90 -3.65 -6.60
CA TYR A 342 0.83 -5.05 -7.02
C TYR A 342 -0.05 -5.20 -8.27
N ASP A 343 0.38 -6.01 -9.23
CA ASP A 343 -0.35 -6.20 -10.49
C ASP A 343 -1.71 -6.89 -10.28
N GLU A 344 -1.86 -7.59 -9.16
CA GLU A 344 -3.09 -8.26 -8.74
C GLU A 344 -4.13 -7.30 -8.14
N VAL A 345 -3.75 -6.06 -7.83
CA VAL A 345 -4.57 -5.06 -7.14
C VAL A 345 -4.92 -3.93 -8.08
N ILE A 346 -6.17 -3.49 -8.04
CA ILE A 346 -6.63 -2.33 -8.82
C ILE A 346 -6.18 -1.06 -8.10
N GLY A 347 -5.14 -0.42 -8.64
CA GLY A 347 -4.57 0.82 -8.10
C GLY A 347 -5.38 2.04 -8.52
N VAL A 348 -5.89 2.80 -7.53
CA VAL A 348 -6.79 3.93 -7.79
C VAL A 348 -6.15 5.27 -7.40
N SER A 349 -5.99 6.16 -8.39
CA SER A 349 -5.58 7.55 -8.17
C SER A 349 -6.79 8.50 -8.03
N ALA A 350 -6.54 9.77 -7.70
CA ALA A 350 -7.58 10.73 -7.34
C ALA A 350 -7.76 11.82 -8.39
N SER A 351 -9.01 12.11 -8.75
CA SER A 351 -9.42 13.24 -9.58
C SER A 351 -10.17 14.31 -8.77
N THR A 352 -10.24 15.49 -9.36
CA THR A 352 -10.98 16.66 -8.85
C THR A 352 -12.32 16.79 -9.56
N ILE A 353 -13.22 17.62 -9.01
CA ILE A 353 -14.51 17.97 -9.65
C ILE A 353 -14.37 18.52 -11.08
N ASN A 354 -13.20 19.07 -11.42
CA ASN A 354 -12.90 19.59 -12.76
C ASN A 354 -12.37 18.51 -13.72
N ARG A 355 -12.51 17.22 -13.35
CA ARG A 355 -12.02 16.06 -14.13
C ARG A 355 -10.51 16.10 -14.42
N LYS A 356 -9.75 16.74 -13.53
CA LYS A 356 -8.28 16.77 -13.53
C LYS A 356 -7.75 15.89 -12.43
N ILE A 357 -6.55 15.33 -12.61
CA ILE A 357 -5.86 14.62 -11.54
C ILE A 357 -5.62 15.57 -10.34
N TRP A 358 -5.89 15.10 -9.12
CA TRP A 358 -5.66 15.86 -7.89
C TRP A 358 -4.16 15.99 -7.62
N ILE A 359 -3.69 17.19 -7.26
CA ILE A 359 -2.26 17.45 -7.10
C ILE A 359 -1.60 16.53 -6.07
N GLY A 360 -2.30 16.22 -4.97
CA GLY A 360 -1.81 15.33 -3.92
C GLY A 360 -1.86 13.83 -4.27
N ALA A 361 -2.40 13.43 -5.43
CA ALA A 361 -2.51 12.02 -5.78
C ALA A 361 -1.15 11.43 -6.19
N SER A 362 -0.81 10.25 -5.67
CA SER A 362 0.29 9.45 -6.19
C SER A 362 -0.03 8.96 -7.61
N ARG A 363 1.01 8.89 -8.44
CA ARG A 363 0.95 8.69 -9.90
C ARG A 363 2.05 7.74 -10.32
N GLY A 364 1.83 7.03 -11.42
CA GLY A 364 2.82 6.12 -11.98
C GLY A 364 2.16 5.08 -12.86
N ARG A 365 2.98 4.18 -13.42
CA ARG A 365 2.49 3.12 -14.32
C ARG A 365 1.57 2.09 -13.65
N LYS A 366 1.59 2.06 -12.32
CA LYS A 366 0.79 1.14 -11.48
C LYS A 366 -0.60 1.67 -11.12
N VAL A 367 -0.99 2.82 -11.66
CA VAL A 367 -2.39 3.29 -11.54
C VAL A 367 -3.21 2.64 -12.65
N ASP A 368 -4.25 1.88 -12.30
CA ASP A 368 -5.18 1.30 -13.28
C ASP A 368 -6.21 2.34 -13.73
N VAL A 369 -6.80 3.07 -12.78
CA VAL A 369 -7.86 4.06 -13.00
C VAL A 369 -7.78 5.21 -11.99
N SER A 370 -8.55 6.26 -12.23
CA SER A 370 -8.78 7.33 -11.26
C SER A 370 -10.25 7.42 -10.87
N ALA A 371 -10.53 7.92 -9.68
CA ALA A 371 -11.87 8.25 -9.22
C ALA A 371 -11.84 9.56 -8.41
N PRO A 372 -12.97 10.22 -8.13
CA PRO A 372 -13.02 11.41 -7.29
C PRO A 372 -12.23 11.22 -5.97
N GLY A 373 -11.38 12.19 -5.62
CA GLY A 373 -10.60 12.15 -4.37
C GLY A 373 -10.24 13.51 -3.81
N ASP A 374 -10.82 14.59 -4.31
CA ASP A 374 -10.62 15.96 -3.84
C ASP A 374 -11.97 16.64 -3.64
N ASN A 375 -12.21 17.23 -2.47
CA ASN A 375 -13.50 17.80 -2.05
C ASN A 375 -14.63 16.76 -1.91
N ILE A 376 -14.31 15.60 -1.33
CA ILE A 376 -15.23 14.49 -1.07
C ILE A 376 -15.97 14.73 0.24
N TRP A 377 -17.30 14.59 0.22
CA TRP A 377 -18.10 14.56 1.43
C TRP A 377 -18.10 13.15 2.04
N TYR A 378 -17.86 13.07 3.34
CA TYR A 378 -17.81 11.80 4.07
C TYR A 378 -18.35 11.95 5.49
N ALA A 379 -18.80 10.83 6.05
CA ALA A 379 -19.27 10.76 7.42
C ALA A 379 -18.10 10.59 8.40
N ARG A 380 -18.10 11.31 9.51
CA ARG A 380 -17.01 11.29 10.49
C ARG A 380 -17.55 11.31 11.91
N THR A 381 -16.93 10.51 12.77
CA THR A 381 -17.07 10.66 14.22
C THR A 381 -15.83 11.31 14.79
N VAL A 382 -16.01 12.29 15.68
CA VAL A 382 -14.94 12.91 16.46
C VAL A 382 -15.26 12.81 17.95
N LYS A 383 -14.22 12.71 18.79
CA LYS A 383 -14.34 12.73 20.25
C LYS A 383 -14.04 14.15 20.74
N GLU A 384 -15.05 14.88 21.20
CA GLU A 384 -14.92 16.23 21.73
C GLU A 384 -15.35 16.28 23.20
N LYS A 385 -14.41 16.67 24.08
CA LYS A 385 -14.62 16.73 25.55
C LYS A 385 -15.20 15.41 26.11
N GLY A 386 -14.75 14.27 25.58
CA GLY A 386 -15.20 12.94 25.96
C GLY A 386 -16.48 12.45 25.29
N ASN A 387 -17.20 13.30 24.54
CA ASN A 387 -18.43 12.93 23.84
C ASN A 387 -18.15 12.61 22.37
N LEU A 388 -18.80 11.58 21.86
CA LEU A 388 -18.80 11.27 20.43
C LEU A 388 -19.73 12.24 19.69
N ILE A 389 -19.22 12.86 18.63
CA ILE A 389 -19.99 13.75 17.77
C ILE A 389 -19.89 13.24 16.33
N HIS A 390 -21.05 12.98 15.74
CA HIS A 390 -21.20 12.57 14.35
C HIS A 390 -21.37 13.80 13.44
N ARG A 391 -20.63 13.84 12.32
CA ARG A 391 -20.58 14.98 11.40
C ARG A 391 -20.45 14.50 9.96
N ILE A 392 -20.77 15.41 9.05
CA ILE A 392 -20.48 15.28 7.62
C ILE A 392 -19.44 16.33 7.27
N ASP A 393 -18.24 15.89 6.91
CA ASP A 393 -17.11 16.75 6.60
C ASP A 393 -16.72 16.62 5.12
N GLN A 394 -15.87 17.54 4.65
CA GLN A 394 -15.28 17.50 3.32
C GLN A 394 -13.76 17.30 3.43
N GLY A 395 -13.18 16.52 2.51
CA GLY A 395 -11.74 16.25 2.51
C GLY A 395 -11.22 15.72 1.19
N GLN A 396 -9.97 15.26 1.22
CA GLN A 396 -9.24 14.85 0.03
C GLN A 396 -8.26 13.72 0.38
N GLY A 397 -8.02 12.85 -0.61
CA GLY A 397 -7.17 11.67 -0.49
C GLY A 397 -7.56 10.61 -1.49
N THR A 398 -6.57 9.88 -2.01
CA THR A 398 -6.82 8.63 -2.78
C THR A 398 -7.55 7.57 -1.92
N SER A 399 -7.48 7.71 -0.60
CA SER A 399 -8.28 6.95 0.38
C SER A 399 -9.79 7.08 0.20
N PHE A 400 -10.30 8.11 -0.47
CA PHE A 400 -11.72 8.17 -0.85
C PHE A 400 -11.97 7.60 -2.25
N SER A 401 -10.99 7.69 -3.14
CA SER A 401 -11.10 7.19 -4.52
C SER A 401 -11.22 5.67 -4.57
N ALA A 402 -10.38 4.94 -3.81
CA ALA A 402 -10.43 3.47 -3.77
C ALA A 402 -11.79 2.91 -3.28
N PRO A 403 -12.36 3.39 -2.15
CA PRO A 403 -13.71 3.04 -1.71
C PRO A 403 -14.81 3.31 -2.73
N LEU A 404 -14.76 4.44 -3.44
CA LEU A 404 -15.73 4.72 -4.52
C LEU A 404 -15.68 3.64 -5.61
N VAL A 405 -14.48 3.21 -6.00
CA VAL A 405 -14.30 2.12 -6.98
C VAL A 405 -14.72 0.76 -6.40
N ALA A 406 -14.53 0.52 -5.11
CA ALA A 406 -15.03 -0.69 -4.43
C ALA A 406 -16.57 -0.75 -4.45
N GLY A 407 -17.24 0.39 -4.28
CA GLY A 407 -18.68 0.48 -4.50
C GLY A 407 -19.07 0.17 -5.95
N VAL A 408 -18.33 0.68 -6.94
CA VAL A 408 -18.57 0.35 -8.36
C VAL A 408 -18.39 -1.15 -8.63
N ALA A 409 -17.39 -1.79 -8.01
CA ALA A 409 -17.20 -3.23 -8.08
C ALA A 409 -18.39 -4.00 -7.49
N ALA A 410 -18.93 -3.54 -6.36
CA ALA A 410 -20.12 -4.13 -5.76
C ALA A 410 -21.36 -3.97 -6.65
N LEU A 411 -21.55 -2.83 -7.33
CA LEU A 411 -22.61 -2.68 -8.33
C LEU A 411 -22.43 -3.70 -9.47
N TRP A 412 -21.23 -3.81 -10.05
CA TRP A 412 -20.96 -4.72 -11.16
C TRP A 412 -21.21 -6.20 -10.79
N LEU A 413 -20.73 -6.63 -9.62
CA LEU A 413 -20.96 -7.98 -9.13
C LEU A 413 -22.43 -8.26 -8.81
N SER A 414 -23.14 -7.30 -8.21
CA SER A 414 -24.57 -7.44 -7.88
C SER A 414 -25.43 -7.59 -9.14
N TYR A 415 -25.14 -6.78 -10.18
CA TYR A 415 -25.88 -6.81 -11.45
C TYR A 415 -25.65 -8.11 -12.24
N HIS A 416 -24.39 -8.53 -12.41
CA HIS A 416 -24.08 -9.73 -13.18
C HIS A 416 -24.30 -11.02 -12.37
N GLY A 417 -24.27 -10.94 -11.04
CA GLY A 417 -24.35 -12.06 -10.12
C GLY A 417 -23.02 -12.80 -10.00
N TRP A 418 -22.41 -12.78 -8.80
CA TRP A 418 -21.11 -13.41 -8.57
C TRP A 418 -21.13 -14.91 -8.92
N ASP A 419 -22.14 -15.67 -8.49
CA ASP A 419 -22.26 -17.11 -8.80
C ASP A 419 -22.32 -17.39 -10.32
N LYS A 420 -22.98 -16.51 -11.07
CA LYS A 420 -23.08 -16.62 -12.53
C LYS A 420 -21.74 -16.36 -13.20
N LEU A 421 -21.01 -15.35 -12.73
CA LEU A 421 -19.66 -15.05 -13.19
C LEU A 421 -18.70 -16.20 -12.87
N ALA A 422 -18.74 -16.71 -11.64
CA ALA A 422 -17.91 -17.84 -11.20
C ALA A 422 -18.22 -19.11 -12.01
N SER A 423 -19.50 -19.41 -12.24
CA SER A 423 -19.91 -20.55 -13.08
C SER A 423 -19.48 -20.39 -14.54
N ARG A 424 -19.48 -19.16 -15.07
CA ARG A 424 -19.13 -18.87 -16.47
C ARG A 424 -17.62 -18.91 -16.71
N TYR A 425 -16.83 -18.36 -15.79
CA TYR A 425 -15.42 -18.07 -16.03
C TYR A 425 -14.45 -18.81 -15.09
N GLY A 426 -14.91 -19.31 -13.95
CA GLY A 426 -14.07 -19.59 -12.79
C GLY A 426 -13.89 -18.34 -11.93
N ALA A 427 -13.96 -18.50 -10.61
CA ALA A 427 -13.88 -17.39 -9.66
C ALA A 427 -12.59 -16.59 -9.83
N GLU A 428 -11.46 -17.28 -10.05
CA GLU A 428 -10.13 -16.70 -10.22
C GLU A 428 -10.02 -15.72 -11.40
N LYS A 429 -10.95 -15.76 -12.36
CA LYS A 429 -10.94 -14.86 -13.52
C LYS A 429 -11.74 -13.58 -13.29
N ILE A 430 -12.63 -13.55 -12.29
CA ILE A 430 -13.53 -12.43 -12.02
C ILE A 430 -12.77 -11.11 -11.81
N PRO A 431 -11.71 -11.04 -10.97
CA PRO A 431 -11.00 -9.79 -10.72
C PRO A 431 -10.35 -9.21 -11.97
N PHE A 432 -9.83 -10.07 -12.86
CA PHE A 432 -9.20 -9.66 -14.10
C PHE A 432 -10.21 -9.13 -15.11
N ILE A 433 -11.34 -9.82 -15.28
CA ILE A 433 -12.43 -9.36 -16.15
C ILE A 433 -12.94 -8.01 -15.68
N PHE A 434 -13.16 -7.86 -14.38
CA PHE A 434 -13.59 -6.59 -13.81
C PHE A 434 -12.56 -5.48 -14.07
N ASN A 435 -11.27 -5.69 -13.77
CA ASN A 435 -10.25 -4.66 -14.01
C ASN A 435 -10.13 -4.30 -15.51
N GLN A 436 -10.18 -5.29 -16.40
CA GLN A 436 -10.17 -5.04 -17.85
C GLN A 436 -11.34 -4.14 -18.26
N LEU A 437 -12.57 -4.53 -17.92
CA LEU A 437 -13.76 -3.75 -18.28
C LEU A 437 -13.75 -2.36 -17.62
N LEU A 438 -13.33 -2.27 -16.35
CA LEU A 438 -13.20 -1.01 -15.62
C LEU A 438 -12.28 -0.03 -16.35
N ARG A 439 -11.13 -0.50 -16.83
CA ARG A 439 -10.17 0.30 -17.59
C ARG A 439 -10.69 0.68 -18.97
N GLU A 440 -11.27 -0.27 -19.71
CA GLU A 440 -11.80 -0.04 -21.06
C GLU A 440 -13.00 0.92 -21.09
N THR A 441 -13.76 0.99 -20.00
CA THR A 441 -15.01 1.77 -19.93
C THR A 441 -14.86 3.11 -19.20
N SER A 442 -13.68 3.39 -18.64
CA SER A 442 -13.37 4.66 -17.98
C SER A 442 -13.45 5.84 -18.96
N ASP A 443 -13.88 6.99 -18.47
CA ASP A 443 -13.85 8.23 -19.24
C ASP A 443 -12.46 8.83 -19.24
N THR A 444 -11.85 9.02 -20.40
CA THR A 444 -10.52 9.63 -20.53
C THR A 444 -10.64 11.13 -20.85
N PRO A 445 -10.38 12.05 -19.89
CA PRO A 445 -10.39 13.48 -20.17
C PRO A 445 -9.35 13.90 -21.22
N VAL A 446 -9.53 15.08 -21.81
CA VAL A 446 -8.54 15.66 -22.73
C VAL A 446 -7.21 15.87 -22.00
N ASN A 447 -6.09 15.51 -22.65
CA ASN A 447 -4.73 15.55 -22.08
C ASN A 447 -4.49 14.62 -20.88
N TRP A 448 -5.33 13.61 -20.69
CA TRP A 448 -5.06 12.56 -19.73
C TRP A 448 -3.79 11.78 -20.10
N LYS A 449 -3.01 11.37 -19.11
CA LYS A 449 -1.77 10.61 -19.29
C LYS A 449 -1.98 9.20 -18.74
N PRO A 450 -2.36 8.20 -19.56
CA PRO A 450 -2.69 6.87 -19.06
C PRO A 450 -1.57 6.21 -18.25
N ASN A 451 -0.32 6.38 -18.68
CA ASN A 451 0.86 5.84 -17.99
C ASN A 451 1.17 6.50 -16.63
N ARG A 452 0.37 7.50 -16.21
CA ARG A 452 0.53 8.17 -14.90
C ARG A 452 -0.74 8.14 -14.06
N TYR A 453 -1.90 8.19 -14.71
CA TYR A 453 -3.20 8.43 -14.06
C TYR A 453 -4.18 7.27 -14.26
N GLY A 454 -3.75 6.18 -14.90
CA GLY A 454 -4.62 5.07 -15.29
C GLY A 454 -5.47 5.37 -16.53
N ALA A 455 -6.34 4.44 -16.92
CA ALA A 455 -7.08 4.49 -18.17
C ALA A 455 -8.03 5.72 -18.29
N GLY A 456 -8.52 6.22 -17.16
CA GLY A 456 -9.43 7.36 -17.10
C GLY A 456 -10.09 7.49 -15.73
N ILE A 457 -11.13 8.31 -15.66
CA ILE A 457 -12.03 8.41 -14.51
C ILE A 457 -13.11 7.33 -14.64
N VAL A 458 -13.32 6.56 -13.58
CA VAL A 458 -14.30 5.45 -13.56
C VAL A 458 -15.71 5.92 -13.96
N ASN A 459 -16.40 5.11 -14.75
CA ASN A 459 -17.76 5.36 -15.21
C ASN A 459 -18.63 4.10 -15.00
N ALA A 460 -19.47 4.12 -13.95
CA ALA A 460 -20.27 2.97 -13.55
C ALA A 460 -21.31 2.57 -14.60
N GLU A 461 -21.92 3.54 -15.28
CA GLU A 461 -22.92 3.31 -16.31
C GLU A 461 -22.33 2.55 -17.51
N LYS A 462 -21.18 3.02 -18.02
CA LYS A 462 -20.49 2.39 -19.16
C LYS A 462 -19.98 1.00 -18.78
N LEU A 463 -19.47 0.83 -17.55
CA LEU A 463 -19.02 -0.46 -17.05
C LEU A 463 -20.14 -1.49 -17.05
N LEU A 464 -21.31 -1.15 -16.50
CA LEU A 464 -22.47 -2.05 -16.46
C LEU A 464 -23.11 -2.27 -17.84
N ALA A 465 -22.93 -1.32 -18.77
CA ALA A 465 -23.38 -1.46 -20.15
C ALA A 465 -22.49 -2.40 -20.98
N ALA A 466 -21.23 -2.59 -20.57
CA ALA A 466 -20.25 -3.31 -21.36
C ALA A 466 -20.59 -4.80 -21.46
N PRO A 467 -20.49 -5.41 -22.64
CA PRO A 467 -20.69 -6.85 -22.78
C PRO A 467 -19.59 -7.61 -22.04
N LEU A 468 -19.99 -8.65 -21.30
CA LEU A 468 -19.04 -9.57 -20.70
C LEU A 468 -18.27 -10.34 -21.79
N PRO A 469 -16.95 -10.55 -21.67
CA PRO A 469 -16.14 -11.16 -22.72
C PRO A 469 -16.52 -12.63 -22.97
N ASP A 470 -16.64 -13.02 -24.25
CA ASP A 470 -17.09 -14.39 -24.62
C ASP A 470 -15.96 -15.44 -24.60
N ASN A 471 -14.70 -15.06 -24.81
CA ASN A 471 -13.55 -15.96 -24.84
C ASN A 471 -12.34 -15.37 -24.10
N ILE A 472 -12.11 -15.79 -22.86
CA ILE A 472 -10.98 -15.32 -22.04
C ILE A 472 -9.68 -16.12 -22.35
N ASN A 473 -9.81 -17.34 -22.88
CA ASN A 473 -8.70 -18.29 -23.09
C ASN A 473 -7.69 -17.89 -24.19
N ARG A 474 -7.88 -16.80 -24.93
CA ARG A 474 -6.94 -16.36 -25.99
C ARG A 474 -6.22 -15.03 -25.72
N SER A 475 -6.62 -14.25 -24.71
CA SER A 475 -6.02 -12.91 -24.51
C SER A 475 -5.84 -12.48 -23.07
N VAL A 476 -6.29 -13.27 -22.09
CA VAL A 476 -6.03 -12.98 -20.67
C VAL A 476 -5.48 -14.26 -20.05
N ILE A 477 -4.15 -14.39 -20.03
CA ILE A 477 -3.52 -15.32 -19.09
C ILE A 477 -3.87 -14.74 -17.72
N PRO A 478 -4.66 -15.41 -16.86
CA PRO A 478 -4.87 -14.93 -15.51
C PRO A 478 -3.48 -14.75 -14.90
N PRO A 479 -3.11 -13.59 -14.34
CA PRO A 479 -1.87 -13.41 -13.60
C PRO A 479 -1.53 -14.59 -12.70
N ALA A 480 -2.52 -15.24 -12.06
CA ALA A 480 -2.34 -16.48 -11.31
C ALA A 480 -1.65 -17.64 -12.09
N PHE A 481 -1.79 -17.71 -13.41
CA PHE A 481 -1.05 -18.60 -14.32
C PHE A 481 0.17 -17.94 -14.96
N ALA A 482 0.19 -16.60 -15.11
CA ALA A 482 1.39 -15.84 -15.47
C ALA A 482 2.41 -15.76 -14.31
N LEU A 483 2.05 -16.21 -13.10
CA LEU A 483 2.93 -16.32 -11.92
C LEU A 483 4.14 -17.22 -12.14
N GLN A 484 4.17 -18.04 -13.19
CA GLN A 484 5.38 -18.79 -13.61
C GLN A 484 6.31 -17.99 -14.55
N GLN A 485 5.92 -16.79 -14.99
CA GLN A 485 6.69 -15.92 -15.89
C GLN A 485 6.61 -14.46 -15.41
N HIS A 486 7.41 -14.12 -14.39
CA HIS A 486 7.82 -12.78 -13.92
C HIS A 486 7.84 -11.63 -14.99
N THR A 487 7.49 -10.33 -14.78
CA THR A 487 7.17 -9.45 -13.62
C THR A 487 6.57 -8.08 -14.05
N LEU A 488 6.20 -7.19 -13.10
CA LEU A 488 6.51 -5.74 -13.17
C LEU A 488 7.10 -5.07 -11.90
N ILE A 489 7.00 -5.64 -10.69
CA ILE A 489 7.85 -5.25 -9.53
C ILE A 489 8.19 -6.52 -8.73
N GLU A 490 9.45 -6.96 -8.82
CA GLU A 490 9.98 -8.08 -8.05
C GLU A 490 10.77 -7.58 -6.84
N SER A 491 10.57 -8.20 -5.69
CA SER A 491 11.32 -7.93 -4.46
C SER A 491 12.83 -7.94 -4.75
N GLY A 492 13.45 -6.76 -4.73
CA GLY A 492 14.89 -6.60 -4.88
C GLY A 492 15.47 -6.64 -6.29
N GLU A 493 14.66 -6.71 -7.35
CA GLU A 493 15.17 -6.61 -8.72
C GLU A 493 15.16 -5.17 -9.26
N LEU A 494 15.64 -4.97 -10.50
CA LEU A 494 15.74 -3.65 -11.14
C LEU A 494 14.42 -2.87 -11.11
N ASP A 495 13.29 -3.55 -11.29
CA ASP A 495 11.99 -2.89 -11.29
C ASP A 495 11.57 -2.39 -9.90
N THR A 496 12.01 -3.02 -8.81
CA THR A 496 11.83 -2.47 -7.45
C THR A 496 12.52 -1.12 -7.33
N PHE A 497 13.77 -1.02 -7.77
CA PHE A 497 14.48 0.25 -7.74
C PHE A 497 13.86 1.27 -8.71
N ALA A 498 13.43 0.84 -9.90
CA ALA A 498 12.77 1.72 -10.87
C ALA A 498 11.46 2.30 -10.33
N HIS A 499 10.73 1.54 -9.52
CA HIS A 499 9.53 2.00 -8.83
C HIS A 499 9.86 2.97 -7.68
N MET A 500 10.81 2.62 -6.81
CA MET A 500 11.24 3.47 -5.69
C MET A 500 11.73 4.85 -6.17
N PHE A 501 12.41 4.89 -7.32
CA PHE A 501 12.95 6.12 -7.89
C PHE A 501 12.13 6.66 -9.08
N GLU A 502 10.89 6.19 -9.28
CA GLU A 502 10.08 6.50 -10.49
C GLU A 502 9.98 8.01 -10.77
N SER A 503 9.87 8.82 -9.71
CA SER A 503 9.77 10.29 -9.83
C SER A 503 11.03 10.98 -10.34
N GLN A 504 12.20 10.36 -10.17
CA GLN A 504 13.49 10.87 -10.63
C GLN A 504 13.86 10.31 -12.02
N GLN A 505 13.00 9.46 -12.58
CA GLN A 505 13.29 8.62 -13.74
C GLN A 505 12.40 8.95 -14.93
N GLU A 506 11.77 10.13 -14.96
CA GLU A 506 10.75 10.47 -15.97
C GLU A 506 11.22 10.26 -17.42
N ASN A 507 12.53 10.14 -17.72
CA ASN A 507 13.05 9.73 -19.03
C ASN A 507 14.38 8.90 -19.09
N ASN A 508 14.96 8.40 -17.99
CA ASN A 508 16.34 7.84 -18.06
C ASN A 508 16.63 6.62 -17.16
N ARG A 509 16.03 5.45 -17.50
CA ARG A 509 16.34 4.14 -16.86
C ARG A 509 17.83 3.78 -16.91
N ASP A 510 18.58 4.29 -17.88
CA ASP A 510 20.01 3.99 -18.02
C ASP A 510 20.85 4.60 -16.89
N SER A 511 20.46 5.77 -16.37
CA SER A 511 21.14 6.37 -15.21
C SER A 511 20.92 5.54 -13.95
N LEU A 512 19.70 5.04 -13.70
CA LEU A 512 19.45 4.14 -12.57
C LEU A 512 20.32 2.89 -12.64
N ASN A 513 20.33 2.22 -13.80
CA ASN A 513 21.15 1.02 -14.01
C ASN A 513 22.64 1.31 -13.82
N LEU A 514 23.11 2.46 -14.32
CA LEU A 514 24.50 2.89 -14.17
C LEU A 514 24.87 3.13 -12.71
N GLN A 515 24.05 3.87 -11.96
CA GLN A 515 24.31 4.19 -10.55
C GLN A 515 24.24 2.95 -9.65
N LEU A 516 23.29 2.03 -9.89
CA LEU A 516 23.24 0.75 -9.18
C LEU A 516 24.47 -0.12 -9.50
N ALA A 517 24.88 -0.19 -10.77
CA ALA A 517 26.08 -0.91 -11.17
C ALA A 517 27.35 -0.34 -10.51
N GLN A 518 27.47 0.99 -10.46
CA GLN A 518 28.54 1.68 -9.74
C GLN A 518 28.54 1.36 -8.26
N LEU A 519 27.40 1.53 -7.57
CA LEU A 519 27.26 1.22 -6.13
C LEU A 519 27.70 -0.21 -5.83
N LEU A 520 27.26 -1.17 -6.65
CA LEU A 520 27.58 -2.58 -6.50
C LEU A 520 28.91 -3.02 -7.10
N GLN A 521 29.73 -2.11 -7.64
CA GLN A 521 31.00 -2.43 -8.29
C GLN A 521 30.87 -3.55 -9.35
N THR A 522 29.80 -3.50 -10.14
CA THR A 522 29.51 -4.46 -11.20
C THR A 522 29.32 -3.73 -12.53
N ASN A 523 29.22 -4.47 -13.63
CA ASN A 523 28.81 -3.91 -14.92
C ASN A 523 27.29 -4.06 -15.10
N GLN A 524 26.71 -3.31 -16.02
CA GLN A 524 25.25 -3.34 -16.26
C GLN A 524 24.73 -4.72 -16.72
N ALA A 525 25.55 -5.54 -17.38
CA ALA A 525 25.13 -6.86 -17.84
C ALA A 525 25.01 -7.87 -16.68
N GLU A 526 25.87 -7.76 -15.66
CA GLU A 526 25.87 -8.60 -14.46
C GLU A 526 24.98 -8.05 -13.35
N LEU A 527 24.49 -6.81 -13.48
CA LEU A 527 23.67 -6.15 -12.47
C LEU A 527 22.39 -6.93 -12.13
N PRO A 528 21.58 -7.44 -13.10
CA PRO A 528 20.38 -8.19 -12.77
C PRO A 528 20.67 -9.43 -11.92
N LYS A 529 21.71 -10.19 -12.27
CA LYS A 529 22.14 -11.38 -11.51
C LYS A 529 22.56 -11.01 -10.08
N LYS A 530 23.29 -9.91 -9.91
CA LYS A 530 23.72 -9.45 -8.59
C LYS A 530 22.55 -8.97 -7.74
N LEU A 531 21.59 -8.25 -8.32
CA LEU A 531 20.38 -7.81 -7.64
C LEU A 531 19.45 -8.97 -7.25
N LYS A 532 19.36 -10.01 -8.08
CA LYS A 532 18.64 -11.24 -7.70
C LYS A 532 19.18 -11.88 -6.42
N GLU A 533 20.48 -11.76 -6.16
CA GLU A 533 21.09 -12.31 -4.94
C GLU A 533 20.88 -11.40 -3.72
N ILE A 534 21.15 -10.09 -3.82
CA ILE A 534 21.26 -9.18 -2.66
C ILE A 534 20.29 -7.99 -2.67
N GLY A 535 19.49 -7.86 -3.72
CA GLY A 535 18.75 -6.65 -4.00
C GLY A 535 17.59 -6.41 -3.04
N GLN A 536 17.03 -7.46 -2.42
CA GLN A 536 15.98 -7.31 -1.39
C GLN A 536 16.54 -6.61 -0.15
N GLU A 537 17.69 -7.07 0.34
CA GLU A 537 18.38 -6.43 1.46
C GLU A 537 18.79 -5.00 1.10
N LEU A 538 19.31 -4.79 -0.12
CA LEU A 538 19.69 -3.45 -0.56
C LEU A 538 18.48 -2.51 -0.63
N ALA A 539 17.36 -2.96 -1.21
CA ALA A 539 16.12 -2.20 -1.27
C ALA A 539 15.59 -1.87 0.13
N PHE A 540 15.68 -2.83 1.06
CA PHE A 540 15.39 -2.60 2.47
C PHE A 540 16.32 -1.55 3.09
N CYS A 541 17.63 -1.55 2.82
CA CYS A 541 18.53 -0.51 3.30
C CYS A 541 18.15 0.89 2.80
N PHE A 542 17.78 1.01 1.52
CA PHE A 542 17.25 2.27 0.96
C PHE A 542 15.94 2.70 1.62
N ALA A 543 15.07 1.72 1.93
CA ALA A 543 13.78 1.95 2.55
C ALA A 543 13.87 2.53 3.96
N VAL A 544 14.81 2.02 4.76
CA VAL A 544 14.93 2.36 6.18
C VAL A 544 15.96 3.47 6.45
N ASN A 545 16.59 4.01 5.39
CA ASN A 545 17.62 5.04 5.48
C ASN A 545 17.38 6.21 4.53
N PRO A 546 16.76 7.29 5.06
CA PRO A 546 16.51 8.51 4.30
C PRO A 546 17.78 9.14 3.73
N GLU A 547 18.90 9.09 4.46
CA GLU A 547 20.18 9.66 4.01
C GLU A 547 20.71 8.90 2.79
N LEU A 548 20.69 7.57 2.83
CA LEU A 548 21.09 6.72 1.70
C LEU A 548 20.22 6.99 0.47
N TYR A 549 18.90 7.10 0.65
CA TYR A 549 17.97 7.44 -0.42
C TYR A 549 18.22 8.85 -1.01
N GLU A 550 18.43 9.86 -0.16
CA GLU A 550 18.70 11.23 -0.60
C GLU A 550 20.03 11.34 -1.37
N GLN A 551 21.08 10.65 -0.92
CA GLN A 551 22.35 10.62 -1.62
C GLN A 551 22.23 9.97 -3.00
N PHE A 552 21.49 8.87 -3.11
CA PHE A 552 21.30 8.17 -4.37
C PHE A 552 20.45 8.97 -5.36
N THR A 553 19.36 9.59 -4.91
CA THR A 553 18.54 10.47 -5.76
C THR A 553 19.31 11.69 -6.29
N LYS A 554 20.21 12.27 -5.49
CA LYS A 554 21.14 13.32 -5.96
C LYS A 554 22.06 12.83 -7.08
N CYS A 555 22.53 11.59 -7.01
CA CYS A 555 23.37 11.02 -8.07
C CYS A 555 22.59 10.86 -9.38
N LEU A 556 21.34 10.38 -9.31
CA LEU A 556 20.47 10.23 -10.49
C LEU A 556 20.21 11.56 -11.21
N THR A 557 20.02 12.65 -10.46
CA THR A 557 19.69 13.98 -11.03
C THR A 557 20.91 14.77 -11.51
N GLN A 558 22.13 14.47 -11.03
CA GLN A 558 23.36 15.15 -11.44
C GLN A 558 23.87 14.70 -12.81
N GLU A 559 23.69 13.43 -13.19
CA GLU A 559 24.07 12.92 -14.52
C GLU A 559 23.19 13.48 -15.65
N GLU A 560 21.91 13.77 -15.39
CA GLU A 560 21.03 14.40 -16.38
C GLU A 560 21.55 15.76 -16.86
N LYS A 561 22.29 16.48 -16.01
CA LYS A 561 22.90 17.78 -16.36
C LYS A 561 24.22 17.64 -17.13
N GLN A 562 24.81 16.45 -17.20
CA GLN A 562 26.14 16.22 -17.78
C GLN A 562 26.14 15.51 -19.14
N GLN A 563 25.01 15.09 -19.72
CA GLN A 563 25.00 14.43 -21.03
C GLN A 563 25.30 15.41 -22.19
N PRO A 564 26.40 15.25 -22.95
CA PRO A 564 26.56 15.80 -24.28
C PRO A 564 25.98 14.83 -25.31
N GLN A 565 25.37 15.36 -26.37
CA GLN A 565 24.95 14.59 -27.54
C GLN A 565 26.17 13.97 -28.24
N THR A 566 26.59 12.77 -27.83
CA THR A 566 27.30 11.70 -28.57
C THR A 566 28.19 10.89 -27.61
N ARG A 567 28.03 9.56 -27.56
CA ARG A 567 29.07 8.59 -27.96
C ARG A 567 28.76 7.12 -27.61
N GLN A 568 29.05 6.30 -28.62
CA GLN A 568 29.56 4.92 -28.65
C GLN A 568 29.69 4.12 -27.34
N PHE A 569 29.10 2.93 -27.38
CA PHE A 569 29.34 1.80 -26.47
C PHE A 569 30.82 1.40 -26.45
N GLN A 570 31.50 1.66 -25.33
CA GLN A 570 32.73 0.96 -24.95
C GLN A 570 32.61 0.45 -23.52
N SER A 571 32.86 -0.85 -23.37
CA SER A 571 32.98 -1.54 -22.09
C SER A 571 34.18 -1.02 -21.30
N LEU A 572 33.95 -0.11 -20.37
CA LEU A 572 34.95 0.36 -19.40
C LEU A 572 34.46 0.04 -17.98
N ARG A 573 35.35 -0.53 -17.16
CA ARG A 573 35.13 -0.64 -15.71
C ARG A 573 34.85 0.76 -15.17
N ILE A 574 33.66 0.96 -14.63
CA ILE A 574 33.25 2.24 -14.08
C ILE A 574 33.93 2.39 -12.71
N GLN A 575 34.77 3.43 -12.57
CA GLN A 575 35.42 3.77 -11.31
C GLN A 575 34.37 4.33 -10.33
N PRO A 576 34.41 3.98 -9.03
CA PRO A 576 33.51 4.57 -8.03
C PRO A 576 33.69 6.09 -7.93
N SER A 577 32.60 6.86 -7.93
CA SER A 577 32.62 8.27 -7.54
C SER A 577 32.76 8.42 -6.02
N ASP A 578 33.21 9.58 -5.54
CA ASP A 578 33.24 9.89 -4.10
C ASP A 578 31.87 9.71 -3.44
N SER A 579 30.77 10.01 -4.14
CA SER A 579 29.40 9.79 -3.65
C SER A 579 29.08 8.30 -3.45
N THR A 580 29.52 7.42 -4.35
CA THR A 580 29.30 5.97 -4.20
C THR A 580 30.11 5.36 -3.06
N ASN A 581 31.27 5.93 -2.72
CA ASN A 581 32.04 5.50 -1.55
C ASN A 581 31.33 5.88 -0.25
N THR A 582 30.81 7.11 -0.15
CA THR A 582 30.00 7.56 1.00
C THR A 582 28.76 6.68 1.20
N MET A 583 28.04 6.34 0.14
CA MET A 583 26.88 5.43 0.23
C MET A 583 27.26 4.03 0.74
N ARG A 584 28.42 3.49 0.34
CA ARG A 584 28.91 2.21 0.87
C ARG A 584 29.27 2.31 2.34
N GLU A 585 29.88 3.40 2.78
CA GLU A 585 30.18 3.62 4.20
C GLU A 585 28.90 3.68 5.04
N ILE A 586 27.84 4.32 4.52
CA ILE A 586 26.52 4.32 5.17
C ILE A 586 26.00 2.89 5.31
N LEU A 587 25.96 2.13 4.22
CA LEU A 587 25.50 0.73 4.22
C LEU A 587 26.27 -0.12 5.24
N LEU A 588 27.60 0.02 5.31
CA LEU A 588 28.43 -0.73 6.25
C LEU A 588 28.13 -0.39 7.72
N LYS A 589 27.80 0.88 8.00
CA LYS A 589 27.43 1.34 9.36
C LYS A 589 26.04 0.86 9.80
N GLN A 590 25.15 0.48 8.87
CA GLN A 590 23.79 0.03 9.18
C GLN A 590 23.68 -1.40 9.71
N GLY A 591 24.78 -2.16 9.75
CA GLY A 591 24.72 -3.57 10.13
C GLY A 591 24.07 -4.44 9.05
N ILE A 592 24.51 -4.30 7.81
CA ILE A 592 24.17 -5.20 6.71
C ILE A 592 24.70 -6.63 6.96
N SER A 593 24.10 -7.60 6.27
CA SER A 593 24.51 -9.00 6.26
C SER A 593 25.94 -9.18 5.77
N GLU A 594 26.54 -10.31 6.14
CA GLU A 594 27.86 -10.68 5.67
C GLU A 594 27.88 -10.93 4.15
N THR A 595 26.74 -11.36 3.59
CA THR A 595 26.59 -11.56 2.14
C THR A 595 26.63 -10.23 1.39
N LEU A 596 25.81 -9.24 1.79
CA LEU A 596 25.81 -7.92 1.16
C LEU A 596 27.16 -7.21 1.37
N ASN A 597 27.75 -7.30 2.55
CA ASN A 597 29.07 -6.75 2.85
C ASN A 597 30.15 -7.25 1.89
N ARG A 598 30.29 -8.58 1.73
CA ARG A 598 31.27 -9.18 0.80
C ARG A 598 31.05 -8.72 -0.64
N LYS A 599 29.79 -8.64 -1.08
CA LYS A 599 29.42 -8.23 -2.44
C LYS A 599 29.67 -6.75 -2.70
N LEU A 600 29.53 -5.89 -1.70
CA LEU A 600 29.87 -4.46 -1.79
C LEU A 600 31.38 -4.24 -1.81
N MET A 601 32.15 -5.05 -1.08
CA MET A 601 33.62 -4.93 -0.98
C MET A 601 34.38 -5.65 -2.10
N ASN A 602 33.68 -6.34 -3.01
CA ASN A 602 34.26 -7.15 -4.08
C ASN A 602 35.28 -8.20 -3.56
N ARG A 603 35.10 -8.66 -2.32
CA ARG A 603 35.92 -9.72 -1.71
C ARG A 603 35.34 -11.06 -2.17
N LYS A 604 36.16 -11.86 -2.85
CA LYS A 604 35.79 -13.20 -3.33
C LYS A 604 35.50 -14.14 -2.17
#